data_AF-A0A0N1J6N2-F1
#
_entry.id   AF-A0A0N1J6N2-F1
#
_cell.length_a   1.000
_cell.length_b   1.000
_cell.length_c   1.000
_cell.angle_alpha   90.00
_cell.angle_beta   90.00
_cell.angle_gamma   90.00
#
_symmetry.space_group_name_H-M   'P 1'
#
loop_
_entity.id
_entity.type
_entity.pdbx_description
1 polymer ?
#
loop_
_entity_poly.entity_id
_entity_poly.type
_entity_poly.pdbx_seq_one_letter_code
_entity_poly.pdbx_strand_id
1 'polypeptide(L)'
;MKTIVSKILIVVSIPLLFVLWFYNHKVINGDYSKLTIKMPNEGVAVIEEKERIEEIIHAINNSPRNFGTDKPWHNYELASLIFENDRGESKAVHYFTENQNIKIRFGEIDTSLVFEDFQGSGIATEAVINDVQEKVTLEHGTVETYSINGQTFEIIPYHQPYLDFIDELEGTQGNREGLFSTYVVKPFSKELYGHEYYGEEDPFYVAPVNTDIMKEMIIQLDEQYEEISRLIKEGLEDSTALLTGTEKVRIYLQPHSPDFNYLEMGGVLAFAADKDVMVLQIDPRKYTEKSIKQTIAHEFHHVVTMEVSDWSFRKHHLLDRVIMEGKADTFGKMVYPDYDVAWIEPLSPESTNIVWSFIEENKGSYDMGNLTMLHMGHPSSGIPKWSNYRIGYRIMEDFLEGNPEVTLEEWTEMRADEILELSEFGAGE
;
A
#
# COMPACT_ATOMS: atom_id res chain seq x y z
N MET A 1 36.15 -19.80 -26.37
CA MET A 1 36.14 -20.93 -25.40
C MET A 1 36.27 -20.45 -23.95
N LYS A 2 37.30 -19.68 -23.56
CA LYS A 2 37.46 -19.15 -22.18
C LYS A 2 36.28 -18.31 -21.65
N THR A 3 35.68 -17.47 -22.49
CA THR A 3 34.51 -16.64 -22.13
C THR A 3 33.21 -17.43 -21.96
N ILE A 4 33.03 -18.51 -22.71
CA ILE A 4 31.86 -19.40 -22.59
C ILE A 4 32.00 -20.27 -21.34
N VAL A 5 33.19 -20.82 -21.10
CA VAL A 5 33.49 -21.59 -19.87
C VAL A 5 33.35 -20.71 -18.62
N SER A 6 33.78 -19.44 -18.67
CA SER A 6 33.61 -18.48 -17.57
C SER A 6 32.15 -18.12 -17.31
N LYS A 7 31.33 -17.90 -18.35
CA LYS A 7 29.88 -17.65 -18.19
C LYS A 7 29.15 -18.89 -17.64
N ILE A 8 29.49 -20.09 -18.10
CA ILE A 8 28.94 -21.34 -17.55
C ILE A 8 29.35 -21.53 -16.09
N LEU A 9 30.60 -21.23 -15.73
CA LEU A 9 31.06 -21.32 -14.34
C LEU A 9 30.26 -20.38 -13.43
N ILE A 10 29.97 -19.15 -13.87
CA ILE A 10 29.20 -18.16 -13.11
C ILE A 10 27.75 -18.61 -12.94
N VAL A 11 27.11 -19.09 -14.01
CA VAL A 11 25.71 -19.57 -14.00
C VAL A 11 25.51 -20.77 -13.07
N VAL A 12 26.53 -21.62 -12.88
CA VAL A 12 26.44 -22.79 -11.98
C VAL A 12 26.92 -22.48 -10.57
N SER A 13 27.96 -21.64 -10.41
CA SER A 13 28.52 -21.32 -9.09
C SER A 13 27.63 -20.42 -8.25
N ILE A 14 26.92 -19.44 -8.84
CA ILE A 14 26.03 -18.55 -8.09
C ILE A 14 24.87 -19.33 -7.43
N PRO A 15 24.11 -20.19 -8.13
CA PRO A 15 23.08 -21.00 -7.50
C PRO A 15 23.64 -21.96 -6.44
N LEU A 16 24.81 -22.55 -6.69
CA LEU A 16 25.44 -23.45 -5.72
C LEU A 16 25.86 -22.71 -4.44
N LEU A 17 26.45 -21.52 -4.57
CA LEU A 17 26.82 -20.67 -3.45
C LEU A 17 25.58 -20.17 -2.71
N PHE A 18 24.49 -19.88 -3.42
CA PHE A 18 23.22 -19.52 -2.80
C PHE A 18 22.62 -20.69 -2.00
N VAL A 19 22.62 -21.91 -2.55
CA VAL A 19 22.17 -23.12 -1.83
C VAL A 19 23.05 -23.37 -0.60
N LEU A 20 24.38 -23.29 -0.75
CA LEU A 20 25.30 -23.42 0.38
C LEU A 20 25.06 -22.33 1.43
N TRP A 21 24.84 -21.09 1.02
CA TRP A 21 24.49 -20.00 1.93
C TRP A 21 23.16 -20.26 2.64
N PHE A 22 22.12 -20.67 1.92
CA PHE A 22 20.79 -20.93 2.47
C PHE A 22 20.82 -21.97 3.60
N TYR A 23 21.59 -23.06 3.42
CA TYR A 23 21.72 -24.12 4.41
C TYR A 23 22.68 -23.81 5.56
N ASN A 24 23.59 -22.85 5.41
CA ASN A 24 24.59 -22.51 6.45
C ASN A 24 24.39 -21.15 7.13
N HIS A 25 23.45 -20.33 6.64
CA HIS A 25 23.23 -18.98 7.16
C HIS A 25 22.50 -19.00 8.51
N LYS A 26 23.11 -18.37 9.52
CA LYS A 26 22.46 -18.13 10.82
C LYS A 26 21.38 -17.06 10.68
N VAL A 27 20.15 -17.44 10.97
CA VAL A 27 18.96 -16.58 10.92
C VAL A 27 18.95 -15.60 12.08
N ILE A 28 19.39 -16.07 13.24
CA ILE A 28 19.56 -15.26 14.45
C ILE A 28 21.02 -15.29 14.85
N ASN A 29 21.64 -14.12 14.85
CA ASN A 29 23.00 -13.88 15.29
C ASN A 29 22.97 -12.79 16.38
N GLY A 30 23.68 -13.03 17.48
CA GLY A 30 23.68 -12.13 18.63
C GLY A 30 23.54 -12.88 19.95
N ASP A 31 23.85 -12.18 21.02
CA ASP A 31 23.58 -12.60 22.40
C ASP A 31 22.35 -11.82 22.87
N TYR A 32 21.28 -12.53 23.22
CA TYR A 32 19.98 -11.96 23.58
C TYR A 32 19.62 -12.39 25.00
N SER A 33 19.14 -11.44 25.79
CA SER A 33 18.76 -11.62 27.19
C SER A 33 17.26 -11.83 27.37
N LYS A 34 16.45 -11.51 26.34
CA LYS A 34 14.99 -11.62 26.38
C LYS A 34 14.45 -12.15 25.06
N LEU A 35 13.44 -13.00 25.14
CA LEU A 35 12.64 -13.48 24.04
C LEU A 35 11.16 -13.23 24.33
N THR A 36 10.51 -12.40 23.52
CA THR A 36 9.07 -12.17 23.55
C THR A 36 8.39 -13.00 22.47
N ILE A 37 7.40 -13.78 22.86
CA ILE A 37 6.60 -14.65 21.99
C ILE A 37 5.19 -14.07 21.93
N LYS A 38 4.79 -13.54 20.77
CA LYS A 38 3.45 -13.00 20.53
C LYS A 38 2.66 -13.98 19.68
N MET A 39 1.72 -14.72 20.29
CA MET A 39 0.84 -15.64 19.58
C MET A 39 -0.40 -14.91 19.04
N PRO A 40 -0.90 -15.27 17.84
CA PRO A 40 -2.19 -14.82 17.37
C PRO A 40 -3.28 -15.26 18.36
N ASN A 41 -4.06 -14.32 18.88
CA ASN A 41 -5.25 -14.58 19.71
C ASN A 41 -5.01 -15.30 21.06
N GLU A 42 -3.78 -15.63 21.44
CA GLU A 42 -3.46 -16.39 22.68
C GLU A 42 -2.60 -15.62 23.70
N GLY A 43 -2.11 -14.42 23.34
CA GLY A 43 -1.40 -13.51 24.24
C GLY A 43 0.12 -13.44 24.02
N VAL A 44 0.83 -12.87 25.01
CA VAL A 44 2.29 -12.66 24.96
C VAL A 44 2.96 -13.45 26.08
N ALA A 45 3.99 -14.23 25.75
CA ALA A 45 4.90 -14.82 26.72
C ALA A 45 6.29 -14.18 26.62
N VAL A 46 6.97 -14.06 27.76
CA VAL A 46 8.34 -13.55 27.82
C VAL A 46 9.23 -14.60 28.48
N ILE A 47 10.34 -14.91 27.84
CA ILE A 47 11.40 -15.78 28.34
C ILE A 47 12.63 -14.91 28.57
N GLU A 48 13.13 -14.88 29.82
CA GLU A 48 14.36 -14.17 30.21
C GLU A 48 15.47 -15.16 30.66
N GLU A 49 15.18 -16.47 30.61
CA GLU A 49 16.16 -17.51 30.91
C GLU A 49 17.14 -17.65 29.74
N LYS A 50 18.35 -17.12 29.93
CA LYS A 50 19.39 -17.07 28.90
C LYS A 50 19.68 -18.44 28.27
N GLU A 51 19.80 -19.49 29.08
CA GLU A 51 20.05 -20.86 28.58
C GLU A 51 18.93 -21.31 27.63
N ARG A 52 17.67 -21.03 27.98
CA ARG A 52 16.51 -21.36 27.14
C ARG A 52 16.46 -20.57 25.84
N ILE A 53 16.83 -19.28 25.88
CA ILE A 53 16.92 -18.43 24.69
C ILE A 53 18.01 -18.95 23.75
N GLU A 54 19.18 -19.32 24.30
CA GLU A 54 20.29 -19.89 23.53
C GLU A 54 19.91 -21.24 22.90
N GLU A 55 19.15 -22.10 23.59
CA GLU A 55 18.60 -23.34 23.03
C GLU A 55 17.68 -23.07 21.83
N ILE A 56 16.77 -22.10 21.95
CA ILE A 56 15.84 -21.73 20.88
C ILE A 56 16.60 -21.18 19.66
N ILE A 57 17.56 -20.27 19.88
CA ILE A 57 18.42 -19.73 18.82
C ILE A 57 19.22 -20.87 18.16
N HIS A 58 19.71 -21.82 18.96
CA HIS A 58 20.43 -22.98 18.44
C HIS A 58 19.52 -23.85 17.56
N ALA A 59 18.28 -24.12 17.98
CA ALA A 59 17.30 -24.86 17.19
C ALA A 59 17.03 -24.15 15.85
N ILE A 60 16.70 -22.86 15.89
CA ILE A 60 16.42 -22.05 14.68
C ILE A 60 17.58 -22.09 13.69
N ASN A 61 18.82 -22.00 14.17
CA ASN A 61 19.98 -21.92 13.28
C ASN A 61 20.41 -23.26 12.70
N ASN A 62 20.23 -24.36 13.44
CA ASN A 62 20.81 -25.66 13.09
C ASN A 62 19.79 -26.71 12.63
N SER A 63 18.51 -26.40 12.66
CA SER A 63 17.44 -27.29 12.19
C SER A 63 17.38 -27.44 10.66
N PRO A 64 16.75 -28.54 10.16
CA PRO A 64 16.50 -28.75 8.74
C PRO A 64 15.71 -27.60 8.10
N ARG A 65 15.99 -27.35 6.80
CA ARG A 65 15.41 -26.24 6.04
C ARG A 65 14.84 -26.72 4.72
N ASN A 66 13.67 -26.19 4.35
CA ASN A 66 13.00 -26.47 3.09
C ASN A 66 12.84 -25.19 2.26
N PHE A 67 12.91 -25.31 0.94
CA PHE A 67 12.62 -24.21 0.03
C PHE A 67 11.10 -24.09 -0.19
N GLY A 68 10.59 -22.86 -0.12
CA GLY A 68 9.15 -22.58 -0.23
C GLY A 68 8.34 -23.06 0.99
N THR A 69 7.02 -23.01 0.85
CA THR A 69 6.04 -23.56 1.80
C THR A 69 4.95 -24.31 1.08
N ASP A 70 4.25 -25.18 1.81
CA ASP A 70 3.13 -25.96 1.30
C ASP A 70 1.95 -25.09 0.82
N LYS A 71 1.76 -23.91 1.42
CA LYS A 71 0.74 -22.91 1.04
C LYS A 71 1.34 -21.50 0.96
N PRO A 72 0.68 -20.54 0.29
CA PRO A 72 1.07 -19.13 0.35
C PRO A 72 1.06 -18.57 1.78
N TRP A 73 2.04 -17.74 2.13
CA TRP A 73 2.30 -17.28 3.50
C TRP A 73 1.13 -16.57 4.19
N HIS A 74 0.24 -15.93 3.43
CA HIS A 74 -0.93 -15.22 3.94
C HIS A 74 -2.04 -16.15 4.43
N ASN A 75 -1.91 -17.46 4.20
CA ASN A 75 -2.86 -18.46 4.67
C ASN A 75 -2.46 -19.10 6.00
N TYR A 76 -1.33 -18.70 6.60
CA TYR A 76 -0.92 -19.20 7.91
C TYR A 76 -1.14 -18.15 8.99
N GLU A 77 -1.60 -18.60 10.15
CA GLU A 77 -1.47 -17.82 11.37
C GLU A 77 0.01 -17.79 11.82
N LEU A 78 0.51 -16.58 12.06
CA LEU A 78 1.92 -16.33 12.35
C LEU A 78 2.08 -15.71 13.75
N ALA A 79 2.79 -16.41 14.63
CA ALA A 79 3.33 -15.84 15.84
C ALA A 79 4.65 -15.10 15.57
N SER A 80 5.01 -14.17 16.45
CA SER A 80 6.29 -13.46 16.39
C SER A 80 7.19 -13.86 17.55
N LEU A 81 8.43 -14.23 17.24
CA LEU A 81 9.50 -14.44 18.19
C LEU A 81 10.46 -13.25 18.10
N ILE A 82 10.49 -12.42 19.13
CA ILE A 82 11.26 -11.16 19.18
C ILE A 82 12.36 -11.33 20.22
N PHE A 83 13.61 -11.36 19.76
CA PHE A 83 14.79 -11.47 20.59
C PHE A 83 15.33 -10.07 20.85
N GLU A 84 15.60 -9.74 22.12
CA GLU A 84 16.09 -8.43 22.55
C GLU A 84 17.32 -8.61 23.46
N ASN A 85 18.23 -7.64 23.44
CA ASN A 85 19.35 -7.59 24.37
C ASN A 85 19.41 -6.27 25.13
N ASP A 86 20.19 -6.26 26.22
CA ASP A 86 20.31 -5.09 27.11
C ASP A 86 20.97 -3.86 26.45
N ARG A 87 21.47 -4.01 25.21
CA ARG A 87 22.05 -2.92 24.41
C ARG A 87 21.03 -2.29 23.46
N GLY A 88 19.79 -2.77 23.45
CA GLY A 88 18.71 -2.29 22.58
C GLY A 88 18.73 -2.90 21.17
N GLU A 89 19.50 -3.96 20.93
CA GLU A 89 19.43 -4.68 19.65
C GLU A 89 18.25 -5.66 19.69
N SER A 90 17.45 -5.70 18.61
CA SER A 90 16.33 -6.62 18.48
C SER A 90 16.32 -7.37 17.15
N LYS A 91 15.79 -8.60 17.18
CA LYS A 91 15.63 -9.46 16.00
C LYS A 91 14.32 -10.22 16.08
N ALA A 92 13.49 -10.11 15.05
CA ALA A 92 12.23 -10.84 14.96
C ALA A 92 12.27 -11.94 13.89
N VAL A 93 11.62 -13.06 14.18
CA VAL A 93 11.28 -14.12 13.21
C VAL A 93 9.82 -14.52 13.39
N HIS A 94 9.20 -15.03 12.32
CA HIS A 94 7.81 -15.51 12.40
C HIS A 94 7.75 -17.02 12.57
N TYR A 95 6.83 -17.48 13.41
CA TYR A 95 6.58 -18.87 13.74
C TYR A 95 5.18 -19.26 13.23
N PHE A 96 5.11 -20.32 12.42
CA PHE A 96 3.87 -20.88 11.94
C PHE A 96 3.21 -21.68 13.06
N THR A 97 2.04 -21.26 13.53
CA THR A 97 1.34 -21.98 14.61
C THR A 97 0.85 -23.36 14.16
N GLU A 98 0.46 -23.49 12.88
CA GLU A 98 -0.10 -24.73 12.32
C GLU A 98 0.91 -25.88 12.21
N ASN A 99 2.14 -25.60 11.79
CA ASN A 99 3.17 -26.62 11.54
C ASN A 99 4.45 -26.43 12.39
N GLN A 100 4.47 -25.43 13.27
CA GLN A 100 5.55 -25.16 14.23
C GLN A 100 6.92 -24.84 13.59
N ASN A 101 6.90 -24.41 12.33
CA ASN A 101 8.09 -24.04 11.59
C ASN A 101 8.40 -22.54 11.74
N ILE A 102 9.64 -22.17 11.44
CA ILE A 102 10.06 -20.76 11.38
C ILE A 102 10.09 -20.28 9.93
N LYS A 103 9.43 -19.16 9.66
CA LYS A 103 9.45 -18.49 8.35
C LYS A 103 10.81 -17.86 8.09
N ILE A 104 11.36 -18.14 6.92
CA ILE A 104 12.52 -17.44 6.36
C ILE A 104 12.23 -16.98 4.94
N ARG A 105 13.04 -16.04 4.44
CA ARG A 105 12.80 -15.33 3.17
C ARG A 105 12.51 -16.23 1.95
N PHE A 106 13.10 -17.43 1.91
CA PHE A 106 12.97 -18.35 0.77
C PHE A 106 12.41 -19.73 1.15
N GLY A 107 11.82 -19.87 2.35
CA GLY A 107 11.36 -21.16 2.84
C GLY A 107 11.08 -21.18 4.33
N GLU A 108 11.26 -22.34 4.94
CA GLU A 108 10.96 -22.56 6.35
C GLU A 108 12.02 -23.44 7.05
N ILE A 109 12.02 -23.40 8.38
CA ILE A 109 12.90 -24.20 9.24
C ILE A 109 12.05 -25.09 10.13
N ASP A 110 12.29 -26.40 10.09
CA ASP A 110 11.65 -27.38 10.96
C ASP A 110 12.39 -27.44 12.30
N THR A 111 11.92 -26.62 13.24
CA THR A 111 12.57 -26.48 14.54
C THR A 111 12.08 -27.49 15.58
N SER A 112 10.93 -28.11 15.34
CA SER A 112 10.21 -28.93 16.34
C SER A 112 10.00 -28.19 17.68
N LEU A 113 10.04 -26.85 17.66
CA LEU A 113 9.82 -26.02 18.84
C LEU A 113 8.33 -25.98 19.11
N VAL A 114 7.97 -26.42 20.31
CA VAL A 114 6.60 -26.39 20.80
C VAL A 114 6.53 -25.36 21.91
N PHE A 115 5.61 -24.41 21.78
CA PHE A 115 5.28 -23.43 22.80
C PHE A 115 3.89 -23.76 23.36
N GLU A 116 3.79 -24.91 24.02
CA GLU A 116 2.59 -25.36 24.73
C GLU A 116 2.70 -24.93 26.20
N ASP A 117 1.59 -24.45 26.77
CA ASP A 117 1.41 -23.91 28.12
C ASP A 117 1.71 -22.40 28.32
N PHE A 118 0.72 -21.56 28.01
CA PHE A 118 0.58 -20.19 28.57
C PHE A 118 0.04 -20.19 30.01
N GLN A 119 -0.02 -21.36 30.67
CA GLN A 119 -0.35 -21.49 32.08
C GLN A 119 0.80 -22.12 32.87
N GLY A 120 1.65 -21.25 33.42
CA GLY A 120 2.40 -21.57 34.64
C GLY A 120 3.92 -21.64 34.50
N SER A 121 4.59 -20.52 34.73
CA SER A 121 5.52 -20.40 35.86
C SER A 121 5.92 -18.94 36.06
N GLY A 122 5.90 -18.49 37.32
CA GLY A 122 6.34 -17.15 37.71
C GLY A 122 5.23 -16.12 37.81
N ILE A 123 4.44 -16.17 38.89
CA ILE A 123 3.66 -15.03 39.38
C ILE A 123 4.65 -13.90 39.68
N ALA A 124 4.82 -12.97 38.75
CA ALA A 124 5.14 -11.60 39.10
C ALA A 124 3.83 -10.98 39.60
N THR A 125 3.73 -10.93 40.92
CA THR A 125 2.69 -10.25 41.70
C THR A 125 2.36 -8.88 41.11
N GLU A 126 1.10 -8.66 40.73
CA GLU A 126 0.22 -7.49 40.99
C GLU A 126 0.84 -6.08 41.14
N ALA A 127 1.98 -5.82 40.51
CA ALA A 127 2.73 -4.58 40.63
C ALA A 127 3.48 -4.21 39.34
N VAL A 128 2.98 -4.63 38.17
CA VAL A 128 3.27 -3.98 36.86
C VAL A 128 2.04 -4.16 35.95
N ILE A 129 0.85 -3.86 36.46
CA ILE A 129 -0.34 -3.61 35.63
C ILE A 129 -0.85 -2.23 36.05
N ASN A 130 -0.03 -1.25 35.72
CA ASN A 130 -0.34 0.18 35.69
C ASN A 130 0.74 0.82 34.80
N ASP A 131 0.96 0.26 33.60
CA ASP A 131 1.07 1.17 32.48
C ASP A 131 -0.37 1.44 32.08
N VAL A 132 -0.89 2.57 32.55
CA VAL A 132 -1.95 3.24 31.82
C VAL A 132 -1.37 3.38 30.43
N GLN A 133 -1.83 2.57 29.46
CA GLN A 133 -1.52 2.79 28.06
C GLN A 133 -1.96 4.22 27.80
N GLU A 134 -0.98 5.13 27.71
CA GLU A 134 -1.26 6.55 27.68
C GLU A 134 -2.07 6.79 26.42
N LYS A 135 -3.30 7.27 26.58
CA LYS A 135 -4.20 7.47 25.44
C LYS A 135 -3.48 8.39 24.46
N VAL A 136 -3.24 7.88 23.25
CA VAL A 136 -2.54 8.63 22.20
C VAL A 136 -3.27 9.95 22.00
N THR A 137 -2.56 11.05 22.23
CA THR A 137 -3.08 12.41 22.06
C THR A 137 -2.40 13.00 20.84
N LEU A 138 -3.18 13.27 19.80
CA LEU A 138 -2.69 13.85 18.54
C LEU A 138 -2.64 15.38 18.65
N GLU A 139 -1.54 15.99 18.23
CA GLU A 139 -1.34 17.44 18.24
C GLU A 139 -2.02 18.11 17.04
N HIS A 140 -2.09 17.43 15.89
CA HIS A 140 -2.58 17.97 14.61
C HIS A 140 -3.92 17.35 14.19
N GLY A 141 -4.90 17.31 15.11
CA GLY A 141 -6.23 16.77 14.85
C GLY A 141 -7.24 17.76 14.22
N THR A 142 -6.81 18.96 13.83
CA THR A 142 -7.71 20.02 13.34
C THR A 142 -7.58 20.25 11.84
N VAL A 143 -8.68 20.69 11.22
CA VAL A 143 -8.70 21.03 9.78
C VAL A 143 -7.83 22.26 9.52
N GLU A 144 -6.90 22.16 8.57
CA GLU A 144 -6.21 23.30 7.99
C GLU A 144 -6.89 23.74 6.70
N THR A 145 -6.95 25.06 6.47
CA THR A 145 -7.58 25.63 5.29
C THR A 145 -6.61 26.56 4.57
N TYR A 146 -6.48 26.34 3.26
CA TYR A 146 -5.65 27.11 2.36
C TYR A 146 -6.50 27.77 1.27
N SER A 147 -6.09 28.97 0.85
CA SER A 147 -6.61 29.60 -0.36
C SER A 147 -5.47 29.71 -1.38
N ILE A 148 -5.59 28.96 -2.48
CA ILE A 148 -4.55 28.83 -3.50
C ILE A 148 -5.20 29.14 -4.85
N ASN A 149 -4.68 30.15 -5.57
CA ASN A 149 -5.15 30.54 -6.90
C ASN A 149 -6.69 30.71 -7.02
N GLY A 150 -7.34 31.22 -5.97
CA GLY A 150 -8.78 31.46 -5.94
C GLY A 150 -9.65 30.26 -5.55
N GLN A 151 -9.04 29.10 -5.30
CA GLN A 151 -9.69 27.89 -4.81
C GLN A 151 -9.39 27.69 -3.31
N THR A 152 -10.29 27.00 -2.61
CA THR A 152 -10.15 26.67 -1.19
C THR A 152 -9.81 25.20 -1.01
N PHE A 153 -8.79 24.89 -0.22
CA PHE A 153 -8.38 23.53 0.08
C PHE A 153 -8.44 23.28 1.58
N GLU A 154 -9.06 22.18 2.00
CA GLU A 154 -9.12 21.75 3.40
C GLU A 154 -8.34 20.45 3.57
N ILE A 155 -7.31 20.45 4.41
CA ILE A 155 -6.59 19.24 4.80
C ILE A 155 -7.18 18.75 6.11
N ILE A 156 -7.73 17.53 6.09
CA ILE A 156 -8.52 16.94 7.17
C ILE A 156 -7.80 15.69 7.67
N PRO A 157 -7.12 15.75 8.83
CA PRO A 157 -6.56 14.56 9.48
C PRO A 157 -7.70 13.60 9.88
N TYR A 158 -7.64 12.35 9.42
CA TYR A 158 -8.63 11.30 9.71
C TYR A 158 -7.96 10.12 10.45
N HIS A 159 -7.22 10.44 11.50
CA HIS A 159 -6.43 9.48 12.28
C HIS A 159 -7.17 8.95 13.51
N GLN A 160 -7.94 9.81 14.19
CA GLN A 160 -8.66 9.45 15.43
C GLN A 160 -9.59 8.24 15.27
N PRO A 161 -10.36 8.09 14.18
CA PRO A 161 -11.23 6.93 13.98
C PRO A 161 -10.47 5.59 13.98
N TYR A 162 -9.22 5.58 13.50
CA TYR A 162 -8.36 4.39 13.54
C TYR A 162 -7.87 4.11 14.96
N LEU A 163 -7.51 5.13 15.74
CA LEU A 163 -7.13 4.95 17.14
C LEU A 163 -8.30 4.41 17.98
N ASP A 164 -9.50 4.97 17.80
CA ASP A 164 -10.72 4.53 18.49
C ASP A 164 -11.05 3.06 18.15
N PHE A 165 -10.89 2.67 16.88
CA PHE A 165 -11.00 1.27 16.46
C PHE A 165 -10.01 0.35 17.21
N ILE A 166 -8.74 0.75 17.30
CA ILE A 166 -7.71 -0.09 17.90
C ILE A 166 -7.91 -0.21 19.42
N ASP A 167 -8.27 0.90 20.08
CA ASP A 167 -8.55 0.91 21.52
C ASP A 167 -9.76 0.00 21.85
N GLU A 168 -10.81 0.01 21.03
CA GLU A 168 -11.96 -0.87 21.22
C GLU A 168 -11.62 -2.34 20.94
N LEU A 169 -10.79 -2.63 19.92
CA LEU A 169 -10.36 -3.99 19.61
C LEU A 169 -9.45 -4.58 20.70
N GLU A 170 -8.64 -3.75 21.36
CA GLU A 170 -7.83 -4.18 22.51
C GLU A 170 -8.68 -4.38 23.76
N GLY A 171 -9.71 -3.53 23.95
CA GLY A 171 -10.60 -3.59 25.12
C GLY A 171 -11.70 -4.64 25.04
N THR A 172 -12.09 -5.05 23.84
CA THR A 172 -13.16 -6.02 23.61
C THR A 172 -12.64 -7.12 22.71
N GLN A 173 -12.87 -8.41 23.04
CA GLN A 173 -12.61 -9.53 22.12
C GLN A 173 -13.60 -9.53 20.92
N GLY A 174 -13.92 -8.36 20.39
CA GLY A 174 -14.86 -8.13 19.31
C GLY A 174 -14.33 -8.59 17.96
N ASN A 175 -15.24 -8.71 17.01
CA ASN A 175 -14.87 -9.01 15.62
C ASN A 175 -14.16 -7.79 15.01
N ARG A 176 -12.91 -7.99 14.55
CA ARG A 176 -12.04 -6.94 13.99
C ARG A 176 -12.71 -6.19 12.84
N GLU A 177 -13.26 -6.92 11.88
CA GLU A 177 -13.85 -6.35 10.66
C GLU A 177 -15.09 -5.51 11.00
N GLY A 178 -15.93 -5.99 11.91
CA GLY A 178 -17.11 -5.30 12.39
C GLY A 178 -16.77 -4.03 13.20
N LEU A 179 -15.72 -4.08 14.02
CA LEU A 179 -15.22 -2.91 14.73
C LEU A 179 -14.63 -1.89 13.76
N PHE A 180 -13.79 -2.31 12.82
CA PHE A 180 -13.20 -1.42 11.82
C PHE A 180 -14.28 -0.75 10.96
N SER A 181 -15.29 -1.51 10.52
CA SER A 181 -16.44 -0.96 9.81
C SER A 181 -17.19 0.09 10.64
N THR A 182 -17.38 -0.17 11.94
CA THR A 182 -18.13 0.71 12.85
C THR A 182 -17.40 2.01 13.15
N TYR A 183 -16.10 1.95 13.40
CA TYR A 183 -15.33 3.10 13.85
C TYR A 183 -14.68 3.88 12.71
N VAL A 184 -14.30 3.22 11.59
CA VAL A 184 -13.57 3.87 10.49
C VAL A 184 -14.46 4.05 9.27
N VAL A 185 -14.98 2.96 8.70
CA VAL A 185 -15.61 2.95 7.36
C VAL A 185 -16.97 3.65 7.35
N LYS A 186 -17.86 3.31 8.29
CA LYS A 186 -19.22 3.88 8.34
C LYS A 186 -19.23 5.39 8.64
N PRO A 187 -18.43 5.89 9.60
CA PRO A 187 -18.34 7.33 9.80
C PRO A 187 -17.78 8.05 8.58
N PHE A 188 -16.72 7.50 7.97
CA PHE A 188 -16.08 8.10 6.80
C PHE A 188 -17.02 8.16 5.60
N SER A 189 -17.67 7.04 5.30
CA SER A 189 -18.65 6.95 4.22
C SER A 189 -19.81 7.91 4.37
N LYS A 190 -20.32 8.06 5.58
CA LYS A 190 -21.39 8.99 5.89
C LYS A 190 -20.94 10.44 5.70
N GLU A 191 -19.70 10.75 6.03
CA GLU A 191 -19.09 12.06 5.81
C GLU A 191 -18.89 12.37 4.32
N LEU A 192 -18.48 11.38 3.52
CA LEU A 192 -18.29 11.53 2.08
C LEU A 192 -19.61 11.57 1.30
N TYR A 193 -20.46 10.58 1.50
CA TYR A 193 -21.61 10.28 0.62
C TYR A 193 -22.98 10.59 1.27
N GLY A 194 -22.99 11.07 2.52
CA GLY A 194 -24.22 11.33 3.28
C GLY A 194 -24.96 10.06 3.76
N HIS A 195 -24.41 8.87 3.52
CA HIS A 195 -24.97 7.60 3.96
C HIS A 195 -23.86 6.59 4.26
N GLU A 196 -24.15 5.63 5.14
CA GLU A 196 -23.20 4.57 5.52
C GLU A 196 -23.06 3.54 4.39
N TYR A 197 -21.83 3.25 3.97
CA TYR A 197 -21.51 2.06 3.17
C TYR A 197 -20.74 1.05 4.03
N TYR A 198 -20.93 -0.24 3.76
CA TYR A 198 -20.42 -1.31 4.63
C TYR A 198 -18.94 -1.64 4.38
N GLY A 199 -18.45 -1.37 3.17
CA GLY A 199 -17.03 -1.41 2.79
C GLY A 199 -16.33 -2.75 2.87
N GLU A 200 -17.04 -3.83 3.19
CA GLU A 200 -16.49 -5.19 3.29
C GLU A 200 -15.84 -5.68 1.97
N GLU A 201 -16.15 -5.05 0.83
CA GLU A 201 -15.59 -5.36 -0.48
C GLU A 201 -14.66 -4.25 -1.02
N ASP A 202 -14.42 -3.18 -0.24
CA ASP A 202 -13.59 -2.06 -0.67
C ASP A 202 -12.10 -2.36 -0.41
N PRO A 203 -11.27 -2.54 -1.46
CA PRO A 203 -9.87 -2.88 -1.30
C PRO A 203 -9.05 -1.79 -0.59
N PHE A 204 -9.56 -0.55 -0.49
CA PHE A 204 -8.90 0.54 0.24
C PHE A 204 -9.20 0.53 1.75
N TYR A 205 -10.20 -0.24 2.20
CA TYR A 205 -10.68 -0.26 3.58
C TYR A 205 -10.77 -1.67 4.15
N VAL A 206 -9.63 -2.36 4.16
CA VAL A 206 -9.46 -3.64 4.85
C VAL A 206 -8.97 -3.41 6.28
N ALA A 207 -9.64 -4.04 7.25
CA ALA A 207 -9.31 -3.90 8.66
C ALA A 207 -7.87 -4.34 8.96
N PRO A 208 -7.05 -3.48 9.59
CA PRO A 208 -5.64 -3.79 9.76
C PRO A 208 -5.43 -4.88 10.82
N VAL A 209 -4.57 -5.84 10.52
CA VAL A 209 -4.13 -6.91 11.42
C VAL A 209 -3.01 -6.42 12.33
N ASN A 210 -2.06 -5.67 11.79
CA ASN A 210 -0.92 -5.13 12.55
C ASN A 210 -1.28 -3.80 13.23
N THR A 211 -2.12 -3.85 14.27
CA THR A 211 -2.62 -2.67 14.99
C THR A 211 -1.54 -1.87 15.72
N ASP A 212 -0.53 -2.53 16.28
CA ASP A 212 0.60 -1.84 16.93
C ASP A 212 1.36 -0.96 15.92
N ILE A 213 1.62 -1.51 14.72
CA ILE A 213 2.28 -0.78 13.64
C ILE A 213 1.37 0.36 13.13
N MET A 214 0.06 0.12 13.06
CA MET A 214 -0.91 1.16 12.71
C MET A 214 -0.87 2.32 13.72
N LYS A 215 -0.86 2.04 15.03
CA LYS A 215 -0.72 3.05 16.09
C LYS A 215 0.57 3.85 15.93
N GLU A 216 1.71 3.18 15.71
CA GLU A 216 3.00 3.85 15.46
C GLU A 216 2.98 4.73 14.21
N MET A 217 2.37 4.26 13.11
CA MET A 217 2.23 5.03 11.88
C MET A 217 1.35 6.27 12.09
N ILE A 218 0.26 6.17 12.84
CA ILE A 218 -0.59 7.32 13.15
C ILE A 218 0.17 8.38 13.94
N ILE A 219 0.97 7.97 14.94
CA ILE A 219 1.80 8.91 15.70
C ILE A 219 2.82 9.59 14.78
N GLN A 220 3.50 8.85 13.91
CA GLN A 220 4.46 9.44 12.97
C GLN A 220 3.80 10.41 11.99
N LEU A 221 2.58 10.11 11.50
CA LEU A 221 1.84 11.01 10.62
C LEU A 221 1.50 12.33 11.32
N ASP A 222 1.13 12.27 12.61
CA ASP A 222 0.86 13.46 13.43
C ASP A 222 2.14 14.27 13.69
N GLU A 223 3.26 13.62 14.01
CA GLU A 223 4.57 14.25 14.18
C GLU A 223 5.08 14.90 12.88
N GLN A 224 4.77 14.31 11.73
CA GLN A 224 5.19 14.76 10.40
C GLN A 224 4.16 15.64 9.70
N TYR A 225 3.04 15.96 10.36
CA TYR A 225 1.90 16.62 9.74
C TYR A 225 2.27 17.93 9.03
N GLU A 226 3.07 18.78 9.68
CA GLU A 226 3.52 20.06 9.12
C GLU A 226 4.32 19.89 7.81
N GLU A 227 5.15 18.85 7.72
CA GLU A 227 5.88 18.54 6.48
C GLU A 227 4.92 18.06 5.40
N ILE A 228 4.04 17.13 5.73
CA ILE A 228 3.06 16.55 4.80
C ILE A 228 2.11 17.63 4.27
N SER A 229 1.57 18.46 5.17
CA SER A 229 0.67 19.58 4.84
C SER A 229 1.34 20.59 3.91
N ARG A 230 2.59 20.97 4.20
CA ARG A 230 3.40 21.82 3.31
C ARG A 230 3.58 21.19 1.93
N LEU A 231 3.90 19.89 1.85
CA LEU A 231 4.10 19.19 0.60
C LEU A 231 2.81 19.10 -0.23
N ILE A 232 1.67 18.87 0.43
CA ILE A 232 0.36 18.89 -0.22
C ILE A 232 0.07 20.28 -0.79
N LYS A 233 0.28 21.32 0.01
CA LYS A 233 0.11 22.72 -0.42
C LYS A 233 0.96 23.06 -1.63
N GLU A 234 2.25 22.70 -1.63
CA GLU A 234 3.14 22.90 -2.78
C GLU A 234 2.63 22.12 -4.01
N GLY A 235 2.18 20.87 -3.82
CA GLY A 235 1.53 20.07 -4.86
C GLY A 235 0.33 20.76 -5.51
N LEU A 236 -0.53 21.37 -4.68
CA LEU A 236 -1.70 22.12 -5.12
C LEU A 236 -1.32 23.45 -5.79
N GLU A 237 -0.32 24.16 -5.28
CA GLU A 237 0.20 25.39 -5.90
C GLU A 237 0.69 25.13 -7.32
N ASP A 238 1.49 24.08 -7.50
CA ASP A 238 2.04 23.70 -8.81
C ASP A 238 0.91 23.23 -9.76
N SER A 239 -0.05 22.44 -9.26
CA SER A 239 -1.17 21.93 -10.07
C SER A 239 -2.13 23.03 -10.50
N THR A 240 -2.53 23.90 -9.55
CA THR A 240 -3.49 24.99 -9.81
C THR A 240 -2.90 26.12 -10.66
N ALA A 241 -1.58 26.18 -10.81
CA ALA A 241 -0.93 27.09 -11.75
C ALA A 241 -1.15 26.69 -13.22
N LEU A 242 -1.47 25.41 -13.49
CA LEU A 242 -1.69 24.87 -14.83
C LEU A 242 -3.17 24.62 -15.13
N LEU A 243 -3.95 24.14 -14.15
CA LEU A 243 -5.35 23.78 -14.32
C LEU A 243 -6.20 24.35 -13.17
N THR A 244 -7.31 25.01 -13.49
CA THR A 244 -8.26 25.51 -12.49
C THR A 244 -9.41 24.52 -12.34
N GLY A 245 -9.80 24.21 -11.10
CA GLY A 245 -10.93 23.35 -10.80
C GLY A 245 -11.81 23.94 -9.70
N THR A 246 -12.29 23.05 -8.82
CA THR A 246 -13.40 23.31 -7.90
C THR A 246 -13.13 24.44 -6.93
N GLU A 247 -14.17 25.23 -6.64
CA GLU A 247 -14.09 26.33 -5.65
C GLU A 247 -13.57 25.85 -4.28
N LYS A 248 -13.87 24.59 -3.91
CA LYS A 248 -13.45 23.97 -2.66
C LYS A 248 -13.14 22.48 -2.85
N VAL A 249 -12.01 22.02 -2.33
CA VAL A 249 -11.63 20.60 -2.29
C VAL A 249 -11.22 20.18 -0.87
N ARG A 250 -11.76 19.07 -0.40
CA ARG A 250 -11.44 18.44 0.90
C ARG A 250 -10.46 17.29 0.68
N ILE A 251 -9.43 17.23 1.50
CA ILE A 251 -8.31 16.29 1.39
C ILE A 251 -8.20 15.53 2.71
N TYR A 252 -8.65 14.28 2.73
CA TYR A 252 -8.58 13.45 3.93
C TYR A 252 -7.24 12.74 4.03
N LEU A 253 -6.53 12.94 5.15
CA LEU A 253 -5.29 12.25 5.44
C LEU A 253 -5.54 11.04 6.33
N GLN A 254 -5.29 9.87 5.78
CA GLN A 254 -5.47 8.59 6.44
C GLN A 254 -4.14 7.84 6.53
N PRO A 255 -3.97 6.97 7.54
CA PRO A 255 -2.85 6.05 7.54
C PRO A 255 -3.03 4.99 6.46
N HIS A 256 -1.97 4.70 5.72
CA HIS A 256 -1.92 3.52 4.86
C HIS A 256 -1.97 2.24 5.71
N SER A 257 -2.58 1.17 5.19
CA SER A 257 -2.62 -0.08 5.95
C SER A 257 -1.23 -0.73 6.05
N PRO A 258 -0.75 -1.06 7.26
CA PRO A 258 0.58 -1.66 7.48
C PRO A 258 0.69 -3.08 6.90
N ASP A 259 -0.44 -3.71 6.57
CA ASP A 259 -0.49 -5.08 6.06
C ASP A 259 -0.21 -5.16 4.55
N PHE A 260 -0.33 -4.04 3.84
CA PHE A 260 -0.12 -3.98 2.40
C PHE A 260 1.14 -3.22 2.07
N ASN A 261 2.02 -3.88 1.31
CA ASN A 261 3.23 -3.27 0.84
C ASN A 261 3.01 -2.58 -0.52
N TYR A 262 2.84 -1.26 -0.48
CA TYR A 262 2.78 -0.40 -1.68
C TYR A 262 4.11 0.35 -1.94
N LEU A 263 5.25 -0.28 -1.62
CA LEU A 263 6.57 0.31 -1.84
C LEU A 263 6.78 0.84 -3.27
N GLU A 264 6.14 0.21 -4.26
CA GLU A 264 6.32 0.59 -5.66
C GLU A 264 5.62 1.90 -6.04
N MET A 265 4.72 2.42 -5.19
CA MET A 265 4.05 3.72 -5.36
C MET A 265 4.64 4.83 -4.48
N GLY A 266 5.80 4.58 -3.85
CA GLY A 266 6.50 5.60 -3.07
C GLY A 266 5.80 5.99 -1.77
N GLY A 267 5.05 5.05 -1.16
CA GLY A 267 4.47 5.22 0.18
C GLY A 267 3.22 6.10 0.25
N VAL A 268 2.65 6.50 -0.89
CA VAL A 268 1.41 7.28 -0.95
C VAL A 268 0.44 6.58 -1.90
N LEU A 269 -0.76 6.32 -1.41
CA LEU A 269 -1.90 5.85 -2.19
C LEU A 269 -3.01 6.90 -2.08
N ALA A 270 -3.75 7.14 -3.14
CA ALA A 270 -4.84 8.10 -3.09
C ALA A 270 -5.96 7.75 -4.06
N PHE A 271 -7.08 8.44 -3.89
CA PHE A 271 -8.19 8.45 -4.83
C PHE A 271 -9.05 9.71 -4.67
N ALA A 272 -9.59 10.21 -5.77
CA ALA A 272 -10.66 11.20 -5.80
C ALA A 272 -12.03 10.50 -5.63
N ALA A 273 -12.74 10.83 -4.56
CA ALA A 273 -14.05 10.24 -4.25
C ALA A 273 -15.22 10.96 -4.94
N ASP A 274 -15.04 12.27 -5.19
CA ASP A 274 -15.99 13.14 -5.91
C ASP A 274 -15.22 14.38 -6.41
N LYS A 275 -15.90 15.28 -7.13
CA LYS A 275 -15.39 16.54 -7.65
C LYS A 275 -14.93 17.55 -6.59
N ASP A 276 -15.06 17.26 -5.31
CA ASP A 276 -14.62 18.10 -4.19
C ASP A 276 -13.89 17.29 -3.10
N VAL A 277 -13.53 16.03 -3.35
CA VAL A 277 -12.93 15.14 -2.33
C VAL A 277 -11.77 14.34 -2.89
N MET A 278 -10.63 14.44 -2.19
CA MET A 278 -9.48 13.55 -2.33
C MET A 278 -9.22 12.82 -1.00
N VAL A 279 -8.75 11.59 -1.08
CA VAL A 279 -8.32 10.79 0.07
C VAL A 279 -6.89 10.36 -0.16
N LEU A 280 -5.99 10.69 0.76
CA LEU A 280 -4.60 10.27 0.74
C LEU A 280 -4.33 9.31 1.91
N GLN A 281 -3.89 8.12 1.58
CA GLN A 281 -3.40 7.10 2.49
C GLN A 281 -1.86 7.09 2.44
N ILE A 282 -1.22 7.47 3.56
CA ILE A 282 0.23 7.68 3.61
C ILE A 282 0.88 6.65 4.54
N ASP A 283 1.97 6.03 4.07
CA ASP A 283 2.92 5.31 4.93
C ASP A 283 4.04 6.30 5.36
N PRO A 284 4.04 6.79 6.61
CA PRO A 284 4.98 7.80 7.11
C PRO A 284 6.44 7.32 7.07
N ARG A 285 6.67 6.01 6.94
CA ARG A 285 8.01 5.41 6.91
C ARG A 285 8.59 5.39 5.49
N LYS A 286 7.80 5.73 4.47
CA LYS A 286 8.10 5.46 3.05
C LYS A 286 7.85 6.63 2.11
N TYR A 287 6.99 7.59 2.45
CA TYR A 287 6.73 8.70 1.54
C TYR A 287 8.00 9.50 1.23
N THR A 288 7.95 10.20 0.11
CA THR A 288 8.96 11.16 -0.29
C THR A 288 8.27 12.46 -0.67
N GLU A 289 8.99 13.57 -0.67
CA GLU A 289 8.48 14.84 -1.19
C GLU A 289 7.88 14.68 -2.59
N LYS A 290 8.57 13.97 -3.47
CA LYS A 290 8.13 13.77 -4.85
C LYS A 290 6.87 12.92 -4.95
N SER A 291 6.72 11.88 -4.12
CA SER A 291 5.53 11.01 -4.17
C SER A 291 4.27 11.74 -3.71
N ILE A 292 4.33 12.53 -2.63
CA ILE A 292 3.17 13.35 -2.20
C ILE A 292 2.78 14.34 -3.30
N LYS A 293 3.76 15.11 -3.81
CA LYS A 293 3.52 16.13 -4.83
C LYS A 293 2.92 15.56 -6.11
N GLN A 294 3.47 14.45 -6.62
CA GLN A 294 2.93 13.80 -7.80
C GLN A 294 1.52 13.25 -7.58
N THR A 295 1.29 12.59 -6.44
CA THR A 295 -0.04 12.06 -6.13
C THR A 295 -1.07 13.19 -6.06
N ILE A 296 -0.72 14.33 -5.47
CA ILE A 296 -1.60 15.50 -5.46
C ILE A 296 -1.91 15.99 -6.87
N ALA A 297 -0.92 16.09 -7.76
CA ALA A 297 -1.19 16.49 -9.15
C ALA A 297 -2.12 15.50 -9.86
N HIS A 298 -1.87 14.19 -9.73
CA HIS A 298 -2.69 13.13 -10.31
C HIS A 298 -4.15 13.21 -9.81
N GLU A 299 -4.37 13.23 -8.49
CA GLU A 299 -5.71 13.27 -7.92
C GLU A 299 -6.43 14.59 -8.16
N PHE A 300 -5.70 15.72 -8.18
CA PHE A 300 -6.27 17.01 -8.52
C PHE A 300 -6.86 16.99 -9.93
N HIS A 301 -6.19 16.35 -10.90
CA HIS A 301 -6.73 16.19 -12.24
C HIS A 301 -8.05 15.41 -12.25
N HIS A 302 -8.18 14.34 -11.44
CA HIS A 302 -9.45 13.63 -11.31
C HIS A 302 -10.56 14.53 -10.79
N VAL A 303 -10.30 15.28 -9.71
CA VAL A 303 -11.26 16.23 -9.12
C VAL A 303 -11.74 17.24 -10.16
N VAL A 304 -10.82 17.85 -10.92
CA VAL A 304 -11.20 18.79 -11.99
C VAL A 304 -12.01 18.08 -13.07
N THR A 305 -11.57 16.91 -13.54
CA THR A 305 -12.30 16.16 -14.58
C THR A 305 -13.72 15.84 -14.15
N MET A 306 -13.92 15.44 -12.88
CA MET A 306 -15.24 15.17 -12.31
C MET A 306 -16.12 16.42 -12.21
N GLU A 307 -15.53 17.61 -12.12
CA GLU A 307 -16.26 18.88 -12.12
C GLU A 307 -16.66 19.33 -13.51
N VAL A 308 -15.72 19.34 -14.46
CA VAL A 308 -15.91 20.01 -15.75
C VAL A 308 -16.52 19.11 -16.82
N SER A 309 -16.40 17.79 -16.69
CA SER A 309 -16.88 16.84 -17.69
C SER A 309 -18.26 16.25 -17.34
N ASP A 310 -18.76 15.40 -18.22
CA ASP A 310 -19.99 14.64 -17.97
C ASP A 310 -19.82 13.48 -16.98
N TRP A 311 -18.63 13.32 -16.38
CA TRP A 311 -18.27 12.18 -15.55
C TRP A 311 -19.30 11.93 -14.44
N SER A 312 -19.59 12.93 -13.60
CA SER A 312 -20.49 12.77 -12.45
C SER A 312 -21.95 12.48 -12.80
N PHE A 313 -22.34 12.54 -14.09
CA PHE A 313 -23.72 12.35 -14.53
C PHE A 313 -23.96 11.06 -15.31
N ARG A 314 -22.94 10.23 -15.51
CA ARG A 314 -23.06 8.99 -16.29
C ARG A 314 -22.34 7.81 -15.65
N LYS A 315 -22.57 6.63 -16.21
CA LYS A 315 -21.79 5.43 -15.86
C LYS A 315 -20.49 5.41 -16.66
N HIS A 316 -19.44 4.86 -16.06
CA HIS A 316 -18.11 4.71 -16.67
C HIS A 316 -17.81 3.26 -16.97
N HIS A 317 -17.62 2.96 -18.25
CA HIS A 317 -17.16 1.65 -18.70
C HIS A 317 -15.63 1.57 -18.63
N LEU A 318 -15.06 0.40 -18.96
CA LEU A 318 -13.64 0.13 -18.85
C LEU A 318 -12.76 1.18 -19.52
N LEU A 319 -13.05 1.52 -20.79
CA LEU A 319 -12.27 2.51 -21.54
C LEU A 319 -12.31 3.91 -20.89
N ASP A 320 -13.46 4.34 -20.36
CA ASP A 320 -13.54 5.63 -19.65
C ASP A 320 -12.55 5.70 -18.49
N ARG A 321 -12.44 4.60 -17.73
CA ARG A 321 -11.55 4.50 -16.57
C ARG A 321 -10.09 4.46 -17.00
N VAL A 322 -9.75 3.66 -18.01
CA VAL A 322 -8.40 3.60 -18.56
C VAL A 322 -7.93 4.98 -19.04
N ILE A 323 -8.76 5.71 -19.79
CA ILE A 323 -8.40 7.06 -20.27
C ILE A 323 -8.37 8.07 -19.13
N MET A 324 -9.26 7.97 -18.13
CA MET A 324 -9.23 8.84 -16.94
C MET A 324 -7.89 8.74 -16.18
N GLU A 325 -7.37 7.52 -15.96
CA GLU A 325 -6.04 7.33 -15.36
C GLU A 325 -4.93 7.89 -16.25
N GLY A 326 -5.00 7.62 -17.56
CA GLY A 326 -4.03 8.13 -18.53
C GLY A 326 -3.94 9.65 -18.56
N LYS A 327 -5.10 10.32 -18.52
CA LYS A 327 -5.22 11.78 -18.41
C LYS A 327 -4.57 12.31 -17.13
N ALA A 328 -4.87 11.69 -15.98
CA ALA A 328 -4.32 12.11 -14.69
C ALA A 328 -2.80 11.94 -14.61
N ASP A 329 -2.25 10.82 -15.10
CA ASP A 329 -0.79 10.65 -15.17
C ASP A 329 -0.13 11.59 -16.19
N THR A 330 -0.81 11.89 -17.31
CA THR A 330 -0.35 12.90 -18.27
C THR A 330 -0.24 14.28 -17.63
N PHE A 331 -1.28 14.71 -16.92
CA PHE A 331 -1.25 15.95 -16.15
C PHE A 331 -0.15 15.93 -15.09
N GLY A 332 -0.04 14.86 -14.30
CA GLY A 332 1.02 14.71 -13.31
C GLY A 332 2.42 14.85 -13.92
N LYS A 333 2.67 14.26 -15.10
CA LYS A 333 3.94 14.43 -15.84
C LYS A 333 4.15 15.84 -16.39
N MET A 334 3.08 16.58 -16.70
CA MET A 334 3.19 18.00 -17.05
C MET A 334 3.62 18.86 -15.85
N VAL A 335 3.07 18.57 -14.65
CA VAL A 335 3.45 19.28 -13.42
C VAL A 335 4.88 18.89 -12.98
N TYR A 336 5.20 17.59 -13.00
CA TYR A 336 6.46 17.03 -12.53
C TYR A 336 7.16 16.15 -13.59
N PRO A 337 7.80 16.76 -14.60
CA PRO A 337 8.41 16.02 -15.72
C PRO A 337 9.57 15.11 -15.30
N ASP A 338 10.26 15.44 -14.21
CA ASP A 338 11.43 14.69 -13.70
C ASP A 338 11.06 13.61 -12.66
N TYR A 339 9.77 13.33 -12.45
CA TYR A 339 9.34 12.23 -11.58
C TYR A 339 9.19 10.94 -12.40
N ASP A 340 9.88 9.89 -11.95
CA ASP A 340 9.80 8.56 -12.53
C ASP A 340 8.57 7.82 -11.97
N VAL A 341 7.60 7.58 -12.83
CA VAL A 341 6.32 6.96 -12.46
C VAL A 341 6.35 5.51 -12.91
N ALA A 342 6.70 4.60 -11.98
CA ALA A 342 6.93 3.18 -12.32
C ALA A 342 5.71 2.46 -12.93
N TRP A 343 4.50 2.96 -12.68
CA TRP A 343 3.25 2.38 -13.15
C TRP A 343 2.79 2.87 -14.53
N ILE A 344 3.51 3.80 -15.17
CA ILE A 344 3.26 4.19 -16.57
C ILE A 344 4.40 3.82 -17.53
N GLU A 345 5.44 3.16 -17.02
CA GLU A 345 6.52 2.64 -17.85
C GLU A 345 6.00 1.77 -19.00
N PRO A 346 6.51 1.93 -20.22
CA PRO A 346 5.96 1.27 -21.40
C PRO A 346 6.02 -0.26 -21.26
N LEU A 347 4.95 -0.90 -21.71
CA LEU A 347 4.90 -2.35 -21.85
C LEU A 347 5.76 -2.81 -23.04
N SER A 348 6.18 -4.08 -23.03
CA SER A 348 6.77 -4.68 -24.23
C SER A 348 5.74 -4.71 -25.37
N PRO A 349 6.14 -4.66 -26.66
CA PRO A 349 5.18 -4.70 -27.77
C PRO A 349 4.21 -5.89 -27.71
N GLU A 350 4.70 -7.06 -27.27
CA GLU A 350 3.86 -8.25 -27.07
C GLU A 350 2.83 -8.04 -25.95
N SER A 351 3.27 -7.53 -24.80
CA SER A 351 2.37 -7.22 -23.67
C SER A 351 1.37 -6.12 -24.03
N THR A 352 1.80 -5.08 -24.76
CA THR A 352 0.90 -4.02 -25.26
C THR A 352 -0.21 -4.62 -26.12
N ASN A 353 0.12 -5.51 -27.06
CA ASN A 353 -0.88 -6.14 -27.91
C ASN A 353 -1.87 -7.02 -27.13
N ILE A 354 -1.39 -7.80 -26.15
CA ILE A 354 -2.25 -8.63 -25.29
C ILE A 354 -3.21 -7.76 -24.48
N VAL A 355 -2.67 -6.75 -23.80
CA VAL A 355 -3.44 -5.86 -22.94
C VAL A 355 -4.42 -5.03 -23.76
N TRP A 356 -3.99 -4.49 -24.90
CA TRP A 356 -4.87 -3.71 -25.77
C TRP A 356 -6.00 -4.56 -26.32
N SER A 357 -5.72 -5.78 -26.79
CA SER A 357 -6.77 -6.70 -27.26
C SER A 357 -7.82 -6.95 -26.18
N PHE A 358 -7.40 -7.13 -24.92
CA PHE A 358 -8.30 -7.27 -23.79
C PHE A 358 -9.14 -6.01 -23.56
N ILE A 359 -8.51 -4.82 -23.53
CA ILE A 359 -9.20 -3.54 -23.33
C ILE A 359 -10.20 -3.31 -24.47
N GLU A 360 -9.80 -3.54 -25.72
CA GLU A 360 -10.63 -3.33 -26.90
C GLU A 360 -11.87 -4.23 -26.90
N GLU A 361 -11.71 -5.52 -26.61
CA GLU A 361 -12.82 -6.48 -26.50
C GLU A 361 -13.79 -6.10 -25.36
N ASN A 362 -13.26 -5.51 -24.28
CA ASN A 362 -13.99 -5.20 -23.06
C ASN A 362 -14.30 -3.70 -22.88
N LYS A 363 -14.05 -2.85 -23.88
CA LYS A 363 -14.02 -1.39 -23.71
C LYS A 363 -15.30 -0.80 -23.14
N GLY A 364 -16.45 -1.37 -23.53
CA GLY A 364 -17.80 -1.00 -23.06
C GLY A 364 -18.28 -1.75 -21.81
N SER A 365 -17.43 -2.57 -21.19
CA SER A 365 -17.79 -3.33 -19.98
C SER A 365 -17.88 -2.43 -18.75
N TYR A 366 -18.87 -2.68 -17.90
CA TYR A 366 -19.01 -2.07 -16.57
C TYR A 366 -18.53 -2.99 -15.44
N ASP A 367 -17.93 -4.13 -15.79
CA ASP A 367 -17.41 -5.08 -14.81
C ASP A 367 -16.12 -4.56 -14.17
N MET A 368 -16.16 -4.29 -12.87
CA MET A 368 -14.99 -3.86 -12.11
C MET A 368 -13.91 -4.94 -12.06
N GLY A 369 -14.25 -6.22 -12.23
CA GLY A 369 -13.28 -7.32 -12.33
C GLY A 369 -12.30 -7.12 -13.49
N ASN A 370 -12.76 -6.56 -14.62
CA ASN A 370 -11.89 -6.25 -15.75
C ASN A 370 -10.86 -5.16 -15.40
N LEU A 371 -11.28 -4.12 -14.68
CA LEU A 371 -10.38 -3.07 -14.21
C LEU A 371 -9.40 -3.61 -13.17
N THR A 372 -9.90 -4.37 -12.18
CA THR A 372 -9.08 -5.01 -11.15
C THR A 372 -8.02 -5.91 -11.77
N MET A 373 -8.37 -6.68 -12.81
CA MET A 373 -7.42 -7.55 -13.51
C MET A 373 -6.30 -6.75 -14.19
N LEU A 374 -6.61 -5.59 -14.81
CA LEU A 374 -5.60 -4.71 -15.39
C LEU A 374 -4.73 -4.04 -14.31
N HIS A 375 -5.34 -3.61 -13.22
CA HIS A 375 -4.67 -2.92 -12.13
C HIS A 375 -3.71 -3.86 -11.38
N MET A 376 -4.20 -5.02 -10.94
CA MET A 376 -3.42 -6.00 -10.18
C MET A 376 -2.52 -6.87 -11.07
N GLY A 377 -2.84 -6.94 -12.36
CA GLY A 377 -2.20 -7.85 -13.30
C GLY A 377 -2.79 -9.26 -13.23
N HIS A 378 -2.59 -10.04 -14.30
CA HIS A 378 -3.00 -11.43 -14.40
C HIS A 378 -1.98 -12.23 -15.22
N PRO A 379 -0.93 -12.79 -14.55
CA PRO A 379 0.18 -13.44 -15.22
C PRO A 379 -0.21 -14.59 -16.15
N SER A 380 -1.26 -15.36 -15.82
CA SER A 380 -1.75 -16.47 -16.64
C SER A 380 -2.37 -16.01 -17.97
N SER A 381 -2.87 -14.77 -18.04
CA SER A 381 -3.32 -14.14 -19.29
C SER A 381 -2.26 -13.25 -19.93
N GLY A 382 -1.04 -13.20 -19.38
CA GLY A 382 0.03 -12.33 -19.87
C GLY A 382 -0.21 -10.82 -19.64
N ILE A 383 -1.12 -10.45 -18.73
CA ILE A 383 -1.44 -9.05 -18.40
C ILE A 383 -0.54 -8.62 -17.23
N PRO A 384 0.38 -7.65 -17.42
CA PRO A 384 1.19 -7.13 -16.32
C PRO A 384 0.39 -6.25 -15.36
N LYS A 385 0.94 -6.00 -14.16
CA LYS A 385 0.36 -5.06 -13.18
C LYS A 385 0.30 -3.64 -13.76
N TRP A 386 -0.70 -2.86 -13.35
CA TRP A 386 -0.97 -1.47 -13.76
C TRP A 386 -1.17 -1.28 -15.26
N SER A 387 -1.65 -2.32 -15.94
CA SER A 387 -1.90 -2.28 -17.38
C SER A 387 -2.90 -1.18 -17.78
N ASN A 388 -3.86 -0.84 -16.91
CA ASN A 388 -4.79 0.26 -17.13
C ASN A 388 -4.07 1.62 -17.19
N TYR A 389 -3.16 1.90 -16.26
CA TYR A 389 -2.37 3.13 -16.25
C TYR A 389 -1.44 3.20 -17.46
N ARG A 390 -0.69 2.13 -17.72
CA ARG A 390 0.30 2.08 -18.81
C ARG A 390 -0.33 2.30 -20.19
N ILE A 391 -1.46 1.63 -20.47
CA ILE A 391 -2.15 1.81 -21.75
C ILE A 391 -2.87 3.15 -21.81
N GLY A 392 -3.51 3.59 -20.73
CA GLY A 392 -4.16 4.91 -20.68
C GLY A 392 -3.18 6.05 -20.96
N TYR A 393 -2.03 6.04 -20.27
CA TYR A 393 -0.97 7.01 -20.49
C TYR A 393 -0.43 6.94 -21.91
N ARG A 394 -0.21 5.73 -22.45
CA ARG A 394 0.25 5.57 -23.83
C ARG A 394 -0.72 6.14 -24.87
N ILE A 395 -2.02 5.93 -24.70
CA ILE A 395 -3.04 6.49 -25.59
C ILE A 395 -2.99 8.03 -25.54
N MET A 396 -2.79 8.62 -24.36
CA MET A 396 -2.63 10.06 -24.22
C MET A 396 -1.36 10.59 -24.88
N GLU A 397 -0.23 9.85 -24.82
CA GLU A 397 0.98 10.22 -25.56
C GLU A 397 0.71 10.29 -27.07
N ASP A 398 0.13 9.23 -27.63
CA ASP A 398 -0.15 9.15 -29.07
C ASP A 398 -1.20 10.21 -29.49
N PHE A 399 -2.21 10.46 -28.64
CA PHE A 399 -3.19 11.55 -28.83
C PHE A 399 -2.53 12.94 -28.88
N LEU A 400 -1.70 13.29 -27.90
CA LEU A 400 -1.07 14.61 -27.83
C LEU A 400 0.01 14.82 -28.90
N GLU A 401 0.68 13.74 -29.35
CA GLU A 401 1.60 13.80 -30.49
C GLU A 401 0.86 14.12 -31.80
N GLY A 402 -0.32 13.51 -32.01
CA GLY A 402 -1.16 13.73 -33.18
C GLY A 402 -1.97 15.03 -33.17
N ASN A 403 -2.24 15.59 -31.98
CA ASN A 403 -3.15 16.72 -31.79
C ASN A 403 -2.51 17.83 -30.90
N PRO A 404 -1.33 18.38 -31.27
CA PRO A 404 -0.55 19.29 -30.42
C PRO A 404 -1.22 20.65 -30.16
N GLU A 405 -2.27 20.99 -30.91
CA GLU A 405 -3.06 22.21 -30.72
C GLU A 405 -4.13 22.08 -29.64
N VAL A 406 -4.48 20.85 -29.21
CA VAL A 406 -5.50 20.62 -28.19
C VAL A 406 -4.93 21.01 -26.82
N THR A 407 -5.60 21.96 -26.18
CA THR A 407 -5.20 22.51 -24.88
C THR A 407 -5.50 21.55 -23.73
N LEU A 408 -4.85 21.79 -22.59
CA LEU A 408 -5.07 21.04 -21.34
C LEU A 408 -6.55 21.00 -20.97
N GLU A 409 -7.21 22.16 -20.98
CA GLU A 409 -8.62 22.30 -20.66
C GLU A 409 -9.51 21.51 -21.62
N GLU A 410 -9.22 21.57 -22.92
CA GLU A 410 -9.97 20.83 -23.93
C GLU A 410 -9.87 19.32 -23.72
N TRP A 411 -8.65 18.76 -23.61
CA TRP A 411 -8.54 17.31 -23.45
C TRP A 411 -8.96 16.82 -22.07
N THR A 412 -8.92 17.65 -21.02
CA THR A 412 -9.53 17.31 -19.72
C THR A 412 -11.03 17.02 -19.88
N GLU A 413 -11.76 17.81 -20.69
CA GLU A 413 -13.20 17.64 -20.94
C GLU A 413 -13.55 16.55 -21.97
N MET A 414 -12.65 16.25 -22.91
CA MET A 414 -12.92 15.30 -24.01
C MET A 414 -13.31 13.90 -23.53
N ARG A 415 -14.15 13.22 -24.33
CA ARG A 415 -14.58 11.85 -24.00
C ARG A 415 -13.52 10.82 -24.37
N ALA A 416 -13.55 9.68 -23.68
CA ALA A 416 -12.58 8.61 -23.85
C ALA A 416 -12.61 7.97 -25.26
N ASP A 417 -13.78 7.89 -25.88
CA ASP A 417 -13.96 7.41 -27.25
C ASP A 417 -13.36 8.38 -28.29
N GLU A 418 -13.54 9.69 -28.07
CA GLU A 418 -12.97 10.74 -28.92
C GLU A 418 -11.44 10.77 -28.84
N ILE A 419 -10.87 10.71 -27.64
CA ILE A 419 -9.42 10.62 -27.43
C ILE A 419 -8.87 9.36 -28.11
N LEU A 420 -9.52 8.21 -27.94
CA LEU A 420 -9.08 6.98 -28.58
C LEU A 420 -9.11 7.08 -30.11
N GLU A 421 -10.19 7.62 -30.69
CA GLU A 421 -10.29 7.81 -32.15
C GLU A 421 -9.19 8.72 -32.69
N LEU A 422 -8.95 9.85 -32.04
CA LEU A 422 -7.96 10.85 -32.46
C LEU A 422 -6.51 10.45 -32.15
N SER A 423 -6.30 9.48 -31.26
CA SER A 423 -4.97 8.92 -30.97
C SER A 423 -4.46 7.97 -32.06
N GLU A 424 -5.36 7.45 -32.90
CA GLU A 424 -5.09 6.33 -33.82
C GLU A 424 -4.52 5.07 -33.14
N PHE A 425 -4.60 4.98 -31.80
CA PHE A 425 -4.02 3.88 -31.04
C PHE A 425 -4.68 2.55 -31.39
N GLY A 426 -3.85 1.55 -31.72
CA GLY A 426 -4.32 0.22 -32.08
C GLY A 426 -5.01 0.13 -33.45
N ALA A 427 -5.09 1.23 -34.22
CA ALA A 427 -5.40 1.16 -35.64
C ALA A 427 -4.17 0.57 -36.35
N GLY A 428 -4.20 -0.75 -36.62
CA GLY A 428 -3.06 -1.46 -37.19
C GLY A 428 -2.55 -0.83 -38.50
N GLU A 429 -1.23 -0.94 -38.74
CA GLU A 429 -0.61 -0.78 -40.06
C GLU A 429 -1.13 -1.80 -41.08
#